data_AF-A0A961UD62-F1
#
_entry.id   AF-A0A961UD62-F1
#
_cell.length_a   1.000
_cell.length_b   1.000
_cell.length_c   1.000
_cell.angle_alpha   90.00
_cell.angle_beta   90.00
_cell.angle_gamma   90.00
#
_symmetry.space_group_name_H-M   'P 1'
#
loop_
_entity.id
_entity.type
_entity.pdbx_description
1 polymer ?
#
loop_
_entity_poly.entity_id
_entity_poly.type
_entity_poly.pdbx_seq_one_letter_code
_entity_poly.pdbx_strand_id
1 'polypeptide(L)'
;MAVLDYLSSKAKTWSNEVWDGLLRAVDARFKPLEEQLDIQRATTDAIVAKGLNVIEAELAPVVLQGEDVLIGIQGVKTDADAVYATLVAMRDEGIDPAHILTSALARFTSDAEMAAKVTQADIDAAIDALKGGAGSALDTLAEIAAALDNDEDFAATMIAALATKAPASHLHLERENRIINGSFQIWQRGTSQTAVLYGSVDRWNLWYGGGETASLSRQTFTAGTVLGKNNPKYYMRFGVVGTANANGLAIAAQRIEDVRSYAGQTITVLGWARRASGSGSVSVEMEQIFGTGGSPSSGVNEIGSTKVALTTDFEPFAVQIAVPSITGKTIGMTTPGYINLMFWGSGGSDYDSRTDSLGNQTIEIDLWGVHIRLGEHTTDACDEYFAPSEAAELADCRWYYRTNEERSGAMNESNTYATFGVPERFGMRTTPTVTVVNSAGVILRPGVSSYNISSISPSGAYVNIYPSTMAGAEKPLVLIGGALGYDAEL
;
A
#
# COMPACT_ATOMS: atom_id res chain seq x y z
N MET A 1 11.01 -25.26 -131.78
CA MET A 1 9.66 -24.72 -131.52
C MET A 1 8.93 -25.47 -130.38
N ALA A 2 9.61 -25.87 -129.29
CA ALA A 2 9.01 -26.74 -128.24
C ALA A 2 9.12 -26.25 -126.77
N VAL A 3 9.89 -25.19 -126.48
CA VAL A 3 10.11 -24.68 -125.11
C VAL A 3 9.06 -23.63 -124.71
N LEU A 4 8.68 -22.76 -125.65
CA LEU A 4 7.55 -21.84 -125.49
C LEU A 4 6.23 -22.57 -125.20
N ASP A 5 6.03 -23.75 -125.80
CA ASP A 5 4.81 -24.56 -125.61
C ASP A 5 4.75 -25.22 -124.22
N TYR A 6 5.91 -25.58 -123.65
CA TYR A 6 6.00 -26.10 -122.28
C TYR A 6 5.79 -24.99 -121.24
N LEU A 7 6.42 -23.83 -121.44
CA LEU A 7 6.38 -22.70 -120.49
C LEU A 7 5.02 -21.99 -120.46
N SER A 8 4.28 -21.94 -121.58
CA SER A 8 2.93 -21.37 -121.62
C SER A 8 1.91 -22.23 -120.84
N SER A 9 2.10 -23.56 -120.79
CA SER A 9 1.18 -24.49 -120.09
C SER A 9 1.17 -24.35 -118.56
N LYS A 10 2.17 -23.66 -117.97
CA LYS A 10 2.37 -23.50 -116.52
C LYS A 10 2.01 -22.12 -115.96
N ALA A 11 1.61 -21.16 -116.81
CA ALA A 11 1.39 -19.75 -116.47
C ALA A 11 0.11 -19.42 -115.65
N LYS A 12 -0.32 -20.28 -114.72
CA LYS A 12 -1.69 -20.15 -114.14
C LYS A 12 -1.86 -19.14 -113.01
N THR A 13 -0.81 -18.55 -112.45
CA THR A 13 -0.95 -17.70 -111.24
C THR A 13 -0.31 -16.32 -111.32
N TRP A 14 0.54 -16.02 -112.31
CA TRP A 14 1.07 -14.67 -112.49
C TRP A 14 0.29 -13.96 -113.58
N SER A 15 0.15 -12.62 -113.49
CA SER A 15 -0.48 -11.88 -114.57
C SER A 15 0.31 -12.04 -115.88
N ASN A 16 -0.42 -12.17 -116.99
CA ASN A 16 0.19 -12.48 -118.30
C ASN A 16 1.32 -11.50 -118.67
N GLU A 17 1.21 -10.22 -118.30
CA GLU A 17 2.25 -9.20 -118.55
C GLU A 17 3.54 -9.46 -117.80
N VAL A 18 3.45 -9.87 -116.53
CA VAL A 18 4.63 -10.15 -115.69
C VAL A 18 5.31 -11.43 -116.17
N TRP A 19 4.53 -12.43 -116.58
CA TRP A 19 5.05 -13.70 -117.08
C TRP A 19 5.75 -13.57 -118.44
N ASP A 20 5.13 -12.87 -119.39
CA ASP A 20 5.73 -12.61 -120.70
C ASP A 20 6.96 -11.70 -120.62
N GLY A 21 7.00 -10.78 -119.64
CA GLY A 21 8.17 -9.97 -119.34
C GLY A 21 9.37 -10.79 -118.89
N LEU A 22 9.15 -11.71 -117.94
CA LEU A 22 10.19 -12.60 -117.42
C LEU A 22 10.75 -13.52 -118.51
N LEU A 23 9.87 -14.13 -119.31
CA LEU A 23 10.27 -15.04 -120.38
C LEU A 23 11.15 -14.37 -121.43
N ARG A 24 10.82 -13.14 -121.85
CA ARG A 24 11.65 -12.36 -122.79
C ARG A 24 13.03 -12.02 -122.24
N ALA A 25 13.12 -11.69 -120.95
CA ALA A 25 14.38 -11.33 -120.31
C ALA A 25 15.33 -12.53 -120.17
N VAL A 26 14.76 -13.71 -119.89
CA VAL A 26 15.52 -14.96 -119.80
C VAL A 26 16.00 -15.41 -121.18
N ASP A 27 15.12 -15.40 -122.19
CA ASP A 27 15.46 -15.82 -123.57
C ASP A 27 16.56 -14.94 -124.19
N ALA A 28 16.53 -13.63 -123.93
CA ALA A 28 17.55 -12.69 -124.41
C ALA A 28 18.95 -12.92 -123.82
N ARG A 29 19.07 -13.50 -122.62
CA ARG A 29 20.37 -13.75 -121.97
C ARG A 29 20.96 -15.11 -122.30
N PHE A 30 20.13 -16.10 -122.58
CA PHE A 30 20.61 -17.46 -122.88
C PHE A 30 20.99 -17.65 -124.36
N LYS A 31 20.33 -16.94 -125.28
CA LYS A 31 20.60 -17.03 -126.73
C LYS A 31 22.08 -16.81 -127.13
N PRO A 32 22.84 -15.86 -126.55
CA PRO A 32 24.26 -15.68 -126.86
C PRO A 32 25.16 -16.81 -126.31
N LEU A 33 24.75 -17.41 -125.18
CA LEU A 33 25.49 -18.50 -124.52
C LEU A 33 25.29 -19.83 -125.25
N GLU A 34 24.11 -20.06 -125.83
CA GLU A 34 23.84 -21.25 -126.66
C GLU A 34 24.65 -21.23 -127.97
N GLU A 35 24.83 -20.07 -128.62
CA GLU A 35 25.63 -19.95 -129.86
C GLU A 35 27.15 -20.01 -129.64
N GLN A 36 27.67 -19.52 -128.50
CA GLN A 36 29.12 -19.49 -128.25
C GLN A 36 29.71 -20.77 -127.66
N LEU A 37 28.90 -21.58 -126.96
CA LEU A 37 29.40 -22.71 -126.17
C LEU A 37 28.92 -24.08 -126.65
N ASP A 38 28.14 -24.14 -127.74
CA ASP A 38 27.52 -25.37 -128.30
C ASP A 38 26.82 -26.23 -127.23
N ILE A 39 26.18 -25.58 -126.25
CA ILE A 39 25.48 -26.26 -125.16
C ILE A 39 24.18 -26.86 -125.70
N GLN A 40 23.98 -28.16 -125.47
CA GLN A 40 22.73 -28.82 -125.83
C GLN A 40 21.54 -28.20 -125.08
N ARG A 41 20.54 -27.75 -125.84
CA ARG A 41 19.30 -27.07 -125.42
C ARG A 41 18.55 -27.71 -124.24
N ALA A 42 18.69 -29.02 -124.05
CA ALA A 42 18.14 -29.74 -122.90
C ALA A 42 18.76 -29.32 -121.55
N THR A 43 20.02 -28.87 -121.55
CA THR A 43 20.71 -28.36 -120.35
C THR A 43 20.21 -26.97 -119.98
N THR A 44 19.95 -26.11 -120.97
CA THR A 44 19.32 -24.80 -120.78
C THR A 44 17.92 -24.96 -120.19
N ASP A 45 17.12 -25.88 -120.73
CA ASP A 45 15.77 -26.17 -120.24
C ASP A 45 15.79 -26.66 -118.77
N ALA A 46 16.78 -27.48 -118.38
CA ALA A 46 16.93 -27.94 -117.00
C ALA A 46 17.33 -26.82 -116.02
N ILE A 47 18.16 -25.86 -116.45
CA ILE A 47 18.53 -24.68 -115.65
C ILE A 47 17.31 -23.77 -115.46
N VAL A 48 16.56 -23.52 -116.53
CA VAL A 48 15.31 -22.73 -116.48
C VAL A 48 14.29 -23.38 -115.55
N ALA A 49 14.11 -24.71 -115.63
CA ALA A 49 13.21 -25.43 -114.73
C ALA A 49 13.61 -25.31 -113.25
N LYS A 50 14.92 -25.36 -112.94
CA LYS A 50 15.41 -25.12 -111.57
C LYS A 50 15.18 -23.67 -111.11
N GLY A 51 15.40 -22.69 -111.98
CA GLY A 51 15.13 -21.28 -111.67
C GLY A 51 13.64 -21.00 -111.41
N LEU A 52 12.76 -21.64 -112.18
CA LEU A 52 11.32 -21.51 -112.02
C LEU A 52 10.83 -22.06 -110.68
N ASN A 53 11.37 -23.20 -110.25
CA ASN A 53 11.05 -23.78 -108.93
C ASN A 53 11.45 -22.86 -107.77
N VAL A 54 12.59 -22.15 -107.87
CA VAL A 54 13.01 -21.19 -106.84
C VAL A 54 12.08 -19.98 -106.80
N ILE A 55 11.64 -19.49 -107.97
CA ILE A 55 10.69 -18.38 -108.06
C ILE A 55 9.34 -18.75 -107.45
N GLU A 56 8.83 -19.95 -107.74
CA GLU A 56 7.56 -20.44 -107.18
C GLU A 56 7.65 -20.68 -105.67
N ALA A 57 8.77 -21.20 -105.17
CA ALA A 57 8.93 -21.53 -103.76
C ALA A 57 9.21 -20.32 -102.87
N GLU A 58 10.01 -19.35 -103.34
CA GLU A 58 10.55 -18.28 -102.47
C GLU A 58 9.95 -16.90 -102.79
N LEU A 59 9.69 -16.58 -104.06
CA LEU A 59 9.26 -15.23 -104.46
C LEU A 59 7.74 -15.08 -104.51
N ALA A 60 7.00 -16.11 -104.92
CA ALA A 60 5.54 -16.06 -104.99
C ALA A 60 4.85 -15.80 -103.63
N PRO A 61 5.29 -16.37 -102.48
CA PRO A 61 4.68 -16.10 -101.19
C PRO A 61 4.84 -14.64 -100.74
N VAL A 62 5.99 -14.02 -101.02
CA VAL A 62 6.28 -12.62 -100.66
C VAL A 62 5.39 -11.66 -101.45
N VAL A 63 5.14 -11.95 -102.73
CA VAL A 63 4.24 -11.13 -103.57
C VAL A 63 2.81 -11.21 -103.07
N LEU A 64 2.33 -12.41 -102.71
CA LEU A 64 0.99 -12.60 -102.12
C LEU A 64 0.85 -11.86 -100.78
N GLN A 65 1.89 -11.87 -99.95
CA GLN A 65 1.91 -11.11 -98.70
C GLN A 65 1.83 -9.59 -98.95
N GLY A 66 2.44 -9.12 -100.04
CA GLY A 66 2.31 -7.72 -100.50
C GLY A 66 0.90 -7.37 -100.96
N GLU A 67 0.20 -8.29 -101.61
CA GLU A 67 -1.21 -8.10 -102.02
C GLU A 67 -2.16 -8.05 -100.82
N ASP A 68 -1.95 -8.89 -99.80
CA ASP A 68 -2.74 -8.85 -98.56
C ASP A 68 -2.57 -7.53 -97.80
N VAL A 69 -1.35 -6.99 -97.76
CA VAL A 69 -1.09 -5.65 -97.18
C VAL A 69 -1.83 -4.56 -97.97
N LEU A 70 -1.86 -4.68 -99.31
CA LEU A 70 -2.57 -3.72 -100.16
C LEU A 70 -4.09 -3.74 -99.88
N ILE A 71 -4.67 -4.92 -99.66
CA ILE A 71 -6.07 -5.09 -99.26
C ILE A 71 -6.32 -4.42 -97.89
N GLY A 72 -5.42 -4.63 -96.92
CA GLY A 72 -5.50 -3.98 -95.61
C GLY A 72 -5.52 -2.45 -95.69
N ILE A 73 -4.65 -1.87 -96.53
CA ILE A 73 -4.59 -0.41 -96.75
C ILE A 73 -5.89 0.12 -97.38
N GLN A 74 -6.50 -0.63 -98.29
CA GLN A 74 -7.79 -0.26 -98.91
C GLN A 74 -8.95 -0.31 -97.90
N GLY A 75 -8.92 -1.25 -96.95
CA GLY A 75 -9.87 -1.28 -95.84
C GLY A 75 -9.76 -0.04 -94.95
N VAL A 76 -8.54 0.31 -94.53
CA VAL A 76 -8.29 1.53 -93.71
C VAL A 76 -8.74 2.79 -94.43
N LYS A 77 -8.55 2.88 -95.75
CA LYS A 77 -9.04 4.00 -96.55
C LYS A 77 -10.57 4.11 -96.51
N THR A 78 -11.26 2.99 -96.61
CA THR A 78 -12.73 2.93 -96.59
C THR A 78 -13.29 3.38 -95.24
N ASP A 79 -12.66 2.95 -94.14
CA ASP A 79 -13.04 3.38 -92.78
C ASP A 79 -12.78 4.88 -92.57
N ALA A 80 -11.65 5.40 -93.06
CA ALA A 80 -11.33 6.83 -92.99
C ALA A 80 -12.35 7.68 -93.77
N ASP A 81 -12.77 7.23 -94.95
CA ASP A 81 -13.77 7.91 -95.77
C ASP A 81 -15.16 7.91 -95.07
N ALA A 82 -15.51 6.82 -94.36
CA ALA A 82 -16.75 6.74 -93.57
C ALA A 82 -16.73 7.67 -92.33
N VAL A 83 -15.60 7.76 -91.62
CA VAL A 83 -15.42 8.70 -90.51
C VAL A 83 -15.50 10.14 -91.00
N TYR A 84 -14.88 10.45 -92.14
CA TYR A 84 -14.94 11.78 -92.74
C TYR A 84 -16.38 12.15 -93.14
N ALA A 85 -17.13 11.23 -93.75
CA ALA A 85 -18.54 11.45 -94.08
C ALA A 85 -19.41 11.73 -92.84
N THR A 86 -19.15 11.04 -91.73
CA THR A 86 -19.85 11.26 -90.45
C THR A 86 -19.55 12.64 -89.86
N LEU A 87 -18.28 13.05 -89.88
CA LEU A 87 -17.86 14.38 -89.41
C LEU A 87 -18.46 15.51 -90.26
N VAL A 88 -18.58 15.29 -91.58
CA VAL A 88 -19.26 16.22 -92.50
C VAL A 88 -20.75 16.32 -92.20
N ALA A 89 -21.43 15.20 -91.94
CA ALA A 89 -22.85 15.21 -91.57
C ALA A 89 -23.09 15.95 -90.22
N MET A 90 -22.23 15.74 -89.22
CA MET A 90 -22.30 16.43 -87.93
C MET A 90 -22.06 17.95 -88.05
N ARG A 91 -21.14 18.36 -88.94
CA ARG A 91 -20.91 19.78 -89.27
C ARG A 91 -22.14 20.40 -89.91
N ASP A 92 -22.78 19.69 -90.84
CA ASP A 92 -23.92 20.21 -91.59
C ASP A 92 -25.20 20.30 -90.72
N GLU A 93 -25.25 19.55 -89.60
CA GLU A 93 -26.25 19.71 -88.52
C GLU A 93 -25.92 20.82 -87.51
N GLY A 94 -24.81 21.55 -87.69
CA GLY A 94 -24.45 22.73 -86.91
C GLY A 94 -23.73 22.44 -85.58
N ILE A 95 -23.19 21.24 -85.39
CA ILE A 95 -22.42 20.87 -84.19
C ILE A 95 -20.94 21.21 -84.41
N ASP A 96 -20.39 22.16 -83.63
CA ASP A 96 -18.99 22.60 -83.71
C ASP A 96 -18.01 21.52 -83.16
N PRO A 97 -17.04 21.03 -83.97
CA PRO A 97 -16.06 20.03 -83.55
C PRO A 97 -15.20 20.42 -82.34
N ALA A 98 -15.00 21.71 -82.05
CA ALA A 98 -14.25 22.17 -80.89
C ALA A 98 -14.96 21.92 -79.54
N HIS A 99 -16.29 21.78 -79.57
CA HIS A 99 -17.10 21.53 -78.38
C HIS A 99 -16.99 20.07 -77.88
N ILE A 100 -16.65 19.14 -78.78
CA ILE A 100 -16.54 17.70 -78.48
C ILE A 100 -15.26 17.38 -77.71
N LEU A 101 -14.13 18.05 -78.01
CA LEU A 101 -12.87 17.82 -77.31
C LEU A 101 -12.95 18.30 -75.84
N THR A 102 -13.66 19.39 -75.59
CA THR A 102 -13.83 19.99 -74.25
C THR A 102 -14.80 19.18 -73.38
N SER A 103 -15.88 18.66 -73.97
CA SER A 103 -16.88 17.84 -73.26
C SER A 103 -16.42 16.38 -73.04
N ALA A 104 -15.58 15.83 -73.92
CA ALA A 104 -14.94 14.53 -73.71
C ALA A 104 -13.92 14.56 -72.57
N LEU A 105 -13.12 15.64 -72.44
CA LEU A 105 -12.20 15.82 -71.32
C LEU A 105 -12.95 16.00 -69.99
N ALA A 106 -14.05 16.77 -69.99
CA ALA A 106 -14.89 16.99 -68.81
C ALA A 106 -15.57 15.71 -68.28
N ARG A 107 -15.84 14.73 -69.16
CA ARG A 107 -16.39 13.41 -68.80
C ARG A 107 -15.38 12.48 -68.13
N PHE A 108 -14.09 12.77 -68.22
CA PHE A 108 -13.04 12.05 -67.49
C PHE A 108 -12.61 12.74 -66.19
N THR A 109 -13.13 13.95 -65.88
CA THR A 109 -12.70 14.75 -64.71
C THR A 109 -13.83 15.26 -63.80
N SER A 110 -15.07 14.78 -63.88
CA SER A 110 -16.05 15.14 -62.84
C SER A 110 -15.87 14.27 -61.60
N ASP A 111 -14.91 14.65 -60.75
CA ASP A 111 -14.79 14.24 -59.35
C ASP A 111 -16.12 14.32 -58.59
N ALA A 112 -17.07 15.14 -59.06
CA ALA A 112 -18.42 15.28 -58.51
C ALA A 112 -19.28 13.99 -58.59
N GLU A 113 -19.15 13.15 -59.62
CA GLU A 113 -19.92 11.89 -59.71
C GLU A 113 -19.31 10.76 -58.85
N MET A 114 -17.99 10.80 -58.62
CA MET A 114 -17.30 9.93 -57.66
C MET A 114 -17.51 10.40 -56.20
N ALA A 115 -17.51 11.70 -55.95
CA ALA A 115 -17.81 12.32 -54.65
C ALA A 115 -19.29 12.13 -54.23
N ALA A 116 -20.20 11.91 -55.18
CA ALA A 116 -21.61 11.62 -54.89
C ALA A 116 -21.89 10.16 -54.53
N LYS A 117 -20.93 9.23 -54.72
CA LYS A 117 -21.11 7.81 -54.35
C LYS A 117 -20.71 7.49 -52.91
N VAL A 118 -19.82 8.30 -52.33
CA VAL A 118 -19.45 8.30 -50.91
C VAL A 118 -19.07 9.74 -50.58
N THR A 119 -19.98 10.50 -50.00
CA THR A 119 -19.73 11.89 -49.58
C THR A 119 -18.94 11.94 -48.28
N GLN A 120 -18.33 13.08 -47.95
CA GLN A 120 -17.76 13.33 -46.62
C GLN A 120 -18.79 13.02 -45.51
N ALA A 121 -20.06 13.36 -45.75
CA ALA A 121 -21.16 13.06 -44.84
C ALA A 121 -21.47 11.56 -44.73
N ASP A 122 -21.30 10.76 -45.79
CA ASP A 122 -21.44 9.29 -45.74
C ASP A 122 -20.27 8.64 -45.00
N ILE A 123 -19.06 9.18 -45.14
CA ILE A 123 -17.87 8.77 -44.38
C ILE A 123 -18.05 9.14 -42.91
N ASP A 124 -18.47 10.37 -42.61
CA ASP A 124 -18.74 10.85 -41.26
C ASP A 124 -19.89 10.06 -40.62
N ALA A 125 -20.96 9.74 -41.36
CA ALA A 125 -22.07 8.90 -40.89
C ALA A 125 -21.65 7.44 -40.66
N ALA A 126 -20.79 6.86 -41.51
CA ALA A 126 -20.25 5.52 -41.30
C ALA A 126 -19.28 5.47 -40.11
N ILE A 127 -18.46 6.52 -39.93
CA ILE A 127 -17.60 6.72 -38.77
C ILE A 127 -18.44 6.92 -37.50
N ASP A 128 -19.52 7.70 -37.56
CA ASP A 128 -20.43 7.95 -36.45
C ASP A 128 -21.29 6.73 -36.13
N ALA A 129 -21.60 5.87 -37.09
CA ALA A 129 -22.21 4.56 -36.87
C ALA A 129 -21.21 3.58 -36.20
N LEU A 130 -19.93 3.64 -36.57
CA LEU A 130 -18.85 2.90 -35.89
C LEU A 130 -18.63 3.42 -34.45
N LYS A 131 -18.61 4.74 -34.26
CA LYS A 131 -18.55 5.40 -32.94
C LYS A 131 -19.82 5.14 -32.12
N GLY A 132 -20.99 5.11 -32.75
CA GLY A 132 -22.30 4.85 -32.14
C GLY A 132 -22.51 3.37 -31.78
N GLY A 133 -21.88 2.46 -32.52
CA GLY A 133 -21.76 1.05 -32.16
C GLY A 133 -20.76 0.80 -31.03
N ALA A 134 -19.74 1.65 -30.92
CA ALA A 134 -18.84 1.73 -29.77
C ALA A 134 -19.42 2.57 -28.61
N GLY A 135 -20.58 3.21 -28.81
CA GLY A 135 -21.09 4.29 -27.97
C GLY A 135 -21.17 3.93 -26.50
N SER A 136 -21.78 2.80 -26.15
CA SER A 136 -21.86 2.40 -24.73
C SER A 136 -20.51 2.02 -24.13
N ALA A 137 -19.58 1.44 -24.89
CA ALA A 137 -18.28 1.02 -24.39
C ALA A 137 -17.28 2.18 -24.28
N LEU A 138 -17.31 3.12 -25.24
CA LEU A 138 -16.50 4.34 -25.21
C LEU A 138 -17.05 5.35 -24.20
N ASP A 139 -18.37 5.43 -24.04
CA ASP A 139 -19.03 6.16 -22.95
C ASP A 139 -18.66 5.53 -21.61
N THR A 140 -18.68 4.20 -21.49
CA THR A 140 -18.18 3.50 -20.29
C THR A 140 -16.68 3.80 -20.04
N LEU A 141 -15.83 3.83 -21.06
CA LEU A 141 -14.41 4.16 -20.89
C LEU A 141 -14.19 5.64 -20.51
N ALA A 142 -14.98 6.56 -21.07
CA ALA A 142 -14.95 7.98 -20.72
C ALA A 142 -15.53 8.23 -19.32
N GLU A 143 -16.60 7.54 -18.95
CA GLU A 143 -17.19 7.54 -17.61
C GLU A 143 -16.22 6.95 -16.58
N ILE A 144 -15.52 5.86 -16.90
CA ILE A 144 -14.48 5.28 -16.04
C ILE A 144 -13.30 6.25 -15.89
N ALA A 145 -12.82 6.85 -17.00
CA ALA A 145 -11.73 7.82 -16.94
C ALA A 145 -12.11 9.05 -16.11
N ALA A 146 -13.33 9.59 -16.30
CA ALA A 146 -13.84 10.70 -15.51
C ALA A 146 -14.10 10.32 -14.04
N ALA A 147 -14.59 9.11 -13.76
CA ALA A 147 -14.78 8.61 -12.40
C ALA A 147 -13.44 8.40 -11.66
N LEU A 148 -12.35 8.21 -12.40
CA LEU A 148 -10.97 8.15 -11.90
C LEU A 148 -10.23 9.50 -12.03
N ASP A 149 -10.95 10.59 -12.32
CA ASP A 149 -10.44 11.96 -12.45
C ASP A 149 -9.34 12.16 -13.50
N ASN A 150 -9.31 11.31 -14.54
CA ASN A 150 -8.26 11.28 -15.56
C ASN A 150 -6.83 11.19 -14.98
N ASP A 151 -6.67 10.49 -13.86
CA ASP A 151 -5.38 10.35 -13.18
C ASP A 151 -4.42 9.41 -13.94
N GLU A 152 -3.40 9.99 -14.60
CA GLU A 152 -2.35 9.27 -15.33
C GLU A 152 -1.56 8.30 -14.43
N ASP A 153 -1.48 8.59 -13.13
CA ASP A 153 -0.72 7.86 -12.12
C ASP A 153 -1.65 7.31 -11.03
N PHE A 154 -2.88 6.90 -11.37
CA PHE A 154 -3.90 6.42 -10.43
C PHE A 154 -3.36 5.45 -9.38
N ALA A 155 -2.48 4.52 -9.77
CA ALA A 155 -1.84 3.59 -8.84
C ALA A 155 -0.97 4.31 -7.78
N ALA A 156 -0.15 5.28 -8.19
CA ALA A 156 0.69 6.05 -7.28
C ALA A 156 -0.15 6.99 -6.40
N THR A 157 -1.18 7.64 -6.95
CA THR A 157 -2.11 8.48 -6.19
C THR A 157 -2.88 7.68 -5.15
N MET A 158 -3.38 6.49 -5.51
CA MET A 158 -4.01 5.57 -4.55
C MET A 158 -3.05 5.09 -3.47
N ILE A 159 -1.81 4.74 -3.84
CA ILE A 159 -0.78 4.38 -2.85
C ILE A 159 -0.49 5.53 -1.90
N ALA A 160 -0.35 6.76 -2.40
CA ALA A 160 -0.13 7.95 -1.58
C ALA A 160 -1.31 8.23 -0.65
N ALA A 161 -2.54 8.17 -1.16
CA ALA A 161 -3.75 8.34 -0.35
C ALA A 161 -3.87 7.25 0.72
N LEU A 162 -3.67 5.97 0.37
CA LEU A 162 -3.68 4.85 1.31
C LEU A 162 -2.59 4.98 2.38
N ALA A 163 -1.40 5.46 2.03
CA ALA A 163 -0.32 5.74 2.97
C ALA A 163 -0.70 6.80 4.02
N THR A 164 -1.69 7.66 3.73
CA THR A 164 -2.25 8.62 4.71
C THR A 164 -3.41 8.06 5.54
N LYS A 165 -4.03 6.94 5.14
CA LYS A 165 -5.22 6.38 5.82
C LYS A 165 -4.89 5.51 7.04
N ALA A 166 -3.69 4.94 7.10
CA ALA A 166 -3.16 4.32 8.29
C ALA A 166 -2.06 5.21 8.84
N PRO A 167 -2.30 6.02 9.90
CA PRO A 167 -1.18 6.66 10.53
C PRO A 167 -0.34 5.53 11.17
N ALA A 168 0.93 5.43 10.79
CA ALA A 168 1.86 4.51 11.43
C ALA A 168 1.81 4.65 12.96
N SER A 169 1.44 5.82 13.48
CA SER A 169 1.23 6.08 14.90
C SER A 169 0.16 5.22 15.58
N HIS A 170 -0.87 4.70 14.89
CA HIS A 170 -1.88 3.85 15.54
C HIS A 170 -1.37 2.44 15.87
N LEU A 171 -0.34 1.94 15.17
CA LEU A 171 0.27 0.64 15.48
C LEU A 171 1.62 0.78 16.20
N HIS A 172 2.32 1.91 16.01
CA HIS A 172 3.64 2.13 16.59
C HIS A 172 3.56 2.72 18.01
N LEU A 173 2.62 3.62 18.31
CA LEU A 173 2.48 4.15 19.68
C LEU A 173 2.11 3.06 20.69
N GLU A 174 1.28 2.09 20.29
CA GLU A 174 0.89 0.96 21.15
C GLU A 174 2.04 -0.03 21.42
N ARG A 175 3.11 -0.06 20.59
CA ARG A 175 4.31 -0.89 20.84
C ARG A 175 5.44 -0.12 21.52
N GLU A 176 5.52 1.19 21.32
CA GLU A 176 6.55 2.05 21.90
C GLU A 176 6.24 2.45 23.33
N ASN A 177 4.98 2.80 23.63
CA ASN A 177 4.58 3.21 24.96
C ASN A 177 4.32 2.00 25.84
N ARG A 178 5.17 1.78 26.86
CA ARG A 178 4.98 0.72 27.87
C ARG A 178 4.40 1.24 29.19
N ILE A 179 4.05 2.53 29.25
CA ILE A 179 3.35 3.09 30.39
C ILE A 179 1.90 2.66 30.35
N ILE A 180 1.46 2.04 31.43
CA ILE A 180 0.07 1.65 31.67
C ILE A 180 -0.57 2.70 32.58
N ASN A 181 -1.81 3.07 32.28
CA ASN A 181 -2.63 4.02 33.02
C ASN A 181 -1.98 5.40 33.14
N GLY A 182 -1.24 5.81 32.10
CA GLY A 182 -0.61 7.13 32.03
C GLY A 182 -1.62 8.29 31.92
N SER A 183 -2.84 8.01 31.46
CA SER A 183 -3.98 8.93 31.48
C SER A 183 -4.71 8.99 32.83
N PHE A 184 -4.33 8.15 33.80
CA PHE A 184 -4.86 8.09 35.16
C PHE A 184 -6.37 7.88 35.25
N GLN A 185 -6.92 7.03 34.40
CA GLN A 185 -8.35 6.71 34.34
C GLN A 185 -8.76 5.55 35.24
N ILE A 186 -7.83 4.64 35.57
CA ILE A 186 -8.11 3.40 36.33
C ILE A 186 -7.65 3.51 37.80
N TRP A 187 -8.57 3.22 38.73
CA TRP A 187 -8.42 3.36 40.18
C TRP A 187 -9.21 2.28 40.96
N GLN A 188 -8.86 1.01 40.73
CA GLN A 188 -9.53 -0.18 41.26
C GLN A 188 -9.23 -0.41 42.75
N ARG A 189 -8.07 0.02 43.25
CA ARG A 189 -7.66 -0.17 44.66
C ARG A 189 -8.28 0.84 45.61
N GLY A 190 -8.36 2.09 45.15
CA GLY A 190 -8.86 3.22 45.92
C GLY A 190 -8.61 4.52 45.16
N THR A 191 -9.21 5.62 45.58
CA THR A 191 -9.02 6.94 44.93
C THR A 191 -7.94 7.78 45.62
N SER A 192 -7.31 7.25 46.67
CA SER A 192 -6.32 7.94 47.50
C SER A 192 -5.47 6.91 48.25
N GLN A 193 -4.17 7.19 48.39
CA GLN A 193 -3.27 6.43 49.25
C GLN A 193 -2.28 7.36 49.96
N THR A 194 -1.89 6.99 51.17
CA THR A 194 -0.73 7.54 51.91
C THR A 194 0.26 6.45 52.30
N ALA A 195 -0.08 5.18 52.07
CA ALA A 195 0.83 4.06 52.27
C ALA A 195 1.81 3.95 51.10
N VAL A 196 3.03 3.53 51.40
CA VAL A 196 4.06 3.17 50.40
C VAL A 196 3.60 1.94 49.60
N LEU A 197 4.11 1.79 48.39
CA LEU A 197 3.72 0.82 47.35
C LEU A 197 2.42 1.19 46.63
N TYR A 198 1.65 0.17 46.23
CA TYR A 198 0.44 0.27 45.42
C TYR A 198 -0.81 0.31 46.32
N GLY A 199 -1.77 1.17 46.00
CA GLY A 199 -2.95 1.37 46.86
C GLY A 199 -4.07 2.27 46.31
N SER A 200 -3.83 3.04 45.25
CA SER A 200 -4.84 3.91 44.65
C SER A 200 -4.85 3.83 43.13
N VAL A 201 -4.01 4.63 42.46
CA VAL A 201 -3.86 4.64 41.00
C VAL A 201 -3.24 3.32 40.53
N ASP A 202 -3.92 2.61 39.64
CA ASP A 202 -3.42 1.31 39.19
C ASP A 202 -2.08 1.47 38.45
N ARG A 203 -1.14 0.55 38.75
CA ARG A 203 0.23 0.47 38.21
C ARG A 203 1.21 1.52 38.71
N TRP A 204 0.74 2.56 39.37
CA TRP A 204 1.60 3.60 39.94
C TRP A 204 1.78 3.36 41.43
N ASN A 205 3.04 3.28 41.86
CA ASN A 205 3.40 3.12 43.27
C ASN A 205 3.89 4.45 43.86
N LEU A 206 3.79 4.53 45.19
CA LEU A 206 4.32 5.61 45.99
C LEU A 206 5.48 5.10 46.81
N TRP A 207 6.58 5.85 46.85
CA TRP A 207 7.68 5.60 47.77
C TRP A 207 8.09 6.90 48.45
N TYR A 208 8.26 6.90 49.76
CA TYR A 208 8.79 8.03 50.49
C TYR A 208 9.54 7.56 51.73
N GLY A 209 10.40 8.42 52.27
CA GLY A 209 11.24 8.09 53.42
C GLY A 209 11.99 9.29 53.97
N GLY A 210 12.93 9.04 54.88
CA GLY A 210 13.73 10.11 55.49
C GLY A 210 12.91 11.14 56.28
N GLY A 211 11.77 10.72 56.85
CA GLY A 211 10.87 11.57 57.62
C GLY A 211 9.84 12.35 56.80
N GLU A 212 9.91 12.28 55.47
CA GLU A 212 8.88 12.85 54.59
C GLU A 212 7.58 12.04 54.62
N THR A 213 6.49 12.67 54.23
CA THR A 213 5.22 11.97 53.98
C THR A 213 4.69 12.36 52.61
N ALA A 214 3.98 11.44 51.96
CA ALA A 214 3.43 11.70 50.65
C ALA A 214 2.14 10.92 50.37
N SER A 215 1.44 11.28 49.29
CA SER A 215 0.16 10.70 48.90
C SER A 215 -0.05 10.71 47.38
N LEU A 216 -0.79 9.72 46.86
CA LEU A 216 -1.33 9.74 45.50
C LEU A 216 -2.85 9.74 45.55
N SER A 217 -3.48 10.73 44.92
CA SER A 217 -4.94 10.88 44.94
C SER A 217 -5.52 11.23 43.57
N ARG A 218 -6.74 10.76 43.32
CA ARG A 218 -7.47 11.06 42.09
C ARG A 218 -8.10 12.43 42.18
N GLN A 219 -7.85 13.24 41.17
CA GLN A 219 -8.55 14.50 40.97
C GLN A 219 -9.33 14.45 39.66
N THR A 220 -10.27 15.36 39.50
CA THR A 220 -11.17 15.42 38.35
C THR A 220 -10.88 16.67 37.53
N PHE A 221 -10.73 16.52 36.22
CA PHE A 221 -10.69 17.66 35.30
C PHE A 221 -12.08 18.29 35.19
N THR A 222 -12.12 19.61 35.03
CA THR A 222 -13.36 20.27 34.62
C THR A 222 -13.75 19.76 33.23
N ALA A 223 -15.01 19.36 33.05
CA ALA A 223 -15.51 18.90 31.76
C ALA A 223 -15.26 19.96 30.67
N GLY A 224 -14.72 19.54 29.53
CA GLY A 224 -14.29 20.46 28.48
C GLY A 224 -12.83 20.91 28.54
N THR A 225 -12.06 20.51 29.57
CA THR A 225 -10.60 20.72 29.59
C THR A 225 -9.95 19.98 28.42
N VAL A 226 -9.05 20.65 27.69
CA VAL A 226 -8.33 20.06 26.56
C VAL A 226 -6.83 20.01 26.89
N LEU A 227 -6.23 18.82 26.75
CA LEU A 227 -4.77 18.62 26.78
C LEU A 227 -4.37 17.88 25.50
N GLY A 228 -3.67 18.57 24.61
CA GLY A 228 -3.44 18.12 23.24
C GLY A 228 -4.75 17.78 22.52
N LYS A 229 -4.85 16.56 22.00
CA LYS A 229 -6.06 16.06 21.31
C LYS A 229 -7.09 15.38 22.24
N ASN A 230 -6.89 15.45 23.57
CA ASN A 230 -7.70 14.71 24.54
C ASN A 230 -8.62 15.62 25.35
N ASN A 231 -9.72 15.04 25.83
CA ASN A 231 -10.60 15.63 26.85
C ASN A 231 -10.58 14.74 28.11
N PRO A 232 -9.57 14.89 28.99
CA PRO A 232 -9.36 13.95 30.08
C PRO A 232 -10.39 14.10 31.20
N LYS A 233 -10.64 13.00 31.91
CA LYS A 233 -11.59 12.92 33.03
C LYS A 233 -10.90 13.08 34.39
N TYR A 234 -9.77 12.42 34.57
CA TYR A 234 -9.03 12.35 35.82
C TYR A 234 -7.56 12.67 35.61
N TYR A 235 -6.90 13.13 36.68
CA TYR A 235 -5.45 13.23 36.78
C TYR A 235 -5.00 12.72 38.14
N MET A 236 -3.72 12.37 38.25
CA MET A 236 -3.10 12.00 39.51
C MET A 236 -2.54 13.24 40.19
N ARG A 237 -2.91 13.47 41.44
CA ARG A 237 -2.21 14.39 42.35
C ARG A 237 -1.25 13.62 43.22
N PHE A 238 0.02 14.01 43.15
CA PHE A 238 1.10 13.58 44.01
C PHE A 238 1.40 14.68 45.04
N GLY A 239 0.90 14.48 46.26
CA GLY A 239 1.10 15.42 47.37
C GLY A 239 2.31 15.01 48.20
N VAL A 240 3.24 15.94 48.43
CA VAL A 240 4.46 15.73 49.21
C VAL A 240 4.54 16.74 50.34
N VAL A 241 4.91 16.24 51.52
CA VAL A 241 5.27 17.05 52.68
C VAL A 241 6.71 16.71 53.03
N GLY A 242 7.63 17.54 52.54
CA GLY A 242 9.06 17.38 52.72
C GLY A 242 9.54 17.77 54.12
N THR A 243 10.70 17.25 54.47
CA THR A 243 11.44 17.63 55.69
C THR A 243 12.85 18.06 55.28
N ALA A 244 13.54 18.86 56.09
CA ALA A 244 14.90 19.34 55.76
C ALA A 244 15.99 18.28 56.03
N ASN A 245 15.74 17.03 55.63
CA ASN A 245 16.62 15.89 55.86
C ASN A 245 17.36 15.51 54.56
N ALA A 246 18.67 15.26 54.68
CA ALA A 246 19.52 14.86 53.55
C ALA A 246 19.03 13.59 52.84
N ASN A 247 18.49 12.63 53.59
CA ASN A 247 17.92 11.38 53.08
C ASN A 247 16.40 11.41 52.87
N GLY A 248 15.77 12.60 52.93
CA GLY A 248 14.35 12.78 52.65
C GLY A 248 14.06 12.50 51.17
N LEU A 249 12.97 11.77 50.90
CA LEU A 249 12.52 11.52 49.53
C LEU A 249 11.02 11.29 49.45
N ALA A 250 10.44 11.64 48.31
CA ALA A 250 9.11 11.24 47.88
C ALA A 250 9.08 11.03 46.37
N ILE A 251 8.56 9.88 45.93
CA ILE A 251 8.54 9.41 44.55
C ILE A 251 7.17 8.82 44.21
N ALA A 252 6.63 9.21 43.06
CA ALA A 252 5.60 8.47 42.34
C ALA A 252 6.26 7.72 41.18
N ALA A 253 6.04 6.43 41.03
CA ALA A 253 6.75 5.63 40.04
C ALA A 253 5.91 4.57 39.36
N GLN A 254 6.33 4.16 38.17
CA GLN A 254 5.78 3.01 37.48
C GLN A 254 6.89 2.04 37.04
N ARG A 255 6.73 0.78 37.43
CA ARG A 255 7.60 -0.33 37.00
C ARG A 255 7.15 -0.86 35.64
N ILE A 256 8.04 -0.80 34.66
CA ILE A 256 7.92 -1.34 33.31
C ILE A 256 8.58 -2.72 33.29
N GLU A 257 7.85 -3.74 32.83
CA GLU A 257 8.30 -5.14 32.82
C GLU A 257 9.59 -5.34 32.03
N ASP A 258 10.43 -6.24 32.54
CA ASP A 258 11.71 -6.66 31.95
C ASP A 258 12.73 -5.52 31.83
N VAL A 259 13.89 -5.69 32.46
CA VAL A 259 15.03 -4.76 32.36
C VAL A 259 15.54 -4.59 30.92
N ARG A 260 15.18 -5.51 30.00
CA ARG A 260 15.43 -5.39 28.56
C ARG A 260 14.63 -4.29 27.88
N SER A 261 13.57 -3.80 28.52
CA SER A 261 12.79 -2.68 28.01
C SER A 261 13.71 -1.51 27.67
N TYR A 262 13.62 -0.98 26.45
CA TYR A 262 14.40 0.17 25.98
C TYR A 262 15.93 0.06 26.11
N ALA A 263 16.50 -1.09 26.49
CA ALA A 263 17.91 -1.20 26.80
C ALA A 263 18.80 -0.82 25.59
N GLY A 264 19.73 0.11 25.81
CA GLY A 264 20.62 0.63 24.77
C GLY A 264 19.95 1.58 23.77
N GLN A 265 18.74 2.08 24.05
CA GLN A 265 18.01 3.02 23.20
C GLN A 265 17.85 4.38 23.90
N THR A 266 17.77 5.44 23.10
CA THR A 266 17.27 6.73 23.55
C THR A 266 15.74 6.72 23.48
N ILE A 267 15.09 7.21 24.52
CA ILE A 267 13.64 7.39 24.61
C ILE A 267 13.32 8.82 25.05
N THR A 268 12.06 9.23 24.87
CA THR A 268 11.53 10.45 25.47
C THR A 268 10.32 10.13 26.33
N VAL A 269 10.36 10.54 27.61
CA VAL A 269 9.22 10.52 28.53
C VAL A 269 8.45 11.81 28.36
N LEU A 270 7.16 11.71 28.08
CA LEU A 270 6.28 12.82 27.71
C LEU A 270 5.06 12.84 28.64
N GLY A 271 4.44 14.00 28.78
CA GLY A 271 3.20 14.17 29.51
C GLY A 271 2.93 15.64 29.84
N TRP A 272 1.94 15.88 30.69
CA TRP A 272 1.62 17.21 31.21
C TRP A 272 1.76 17.23 32.72
N ALA A 273 2.32 18.32 33.23
CA ALA A 273 2.52 18.50 34.65
C ALA A 273 2.18 19.93 35.08
N ARG A 274 1.70 20.08 36.30
CA ARG A 274 1.57 21.36 37.00
C ARG A 274 1.84 21.19 38.48
N ARG A 275 1.96 22.30 39.20
CA ARG A 275 1.80 22.31 40.66
C ARG A 275 0.44 22.88 41.02
N ALA A 276 -0.27 22.21 41.94
CA ALA A 276 -1.50 22.71 42.54
C ALA A 276 -1.23 23.65 43.72
N SER A 277 -0.12 23.41 44.43
CA SER A 277 0.34 24.24 45.56
C SER A 277 1.86 24.17 45.68
N GLY A 278 2.44 25.00 46.55
CA GLY A 278 3.89 25.11 46.73
C GLY A 278 4.62 25.82 45.58
N SER A 279 5.94 25.74 45.60
CA SER A 279 6.84 26.25 44.57
C SER A 279 7.94 25.24 44.36
N GLY A 280 8.22 24.87 43.11
CA GLY A 280 9.18 23.79 42.88
C GLY A 280 9.10 23.17 41.50
N SER A 281 9.83 22.08 41.36
CA SER A 281 9.93 21.26 40.16
C SER A 281 9.57 19.81 40.49
N VAL A 282 9.37 18.99 39.47
CA VAL A 282 9.42 17.52 39.58
C VAL A 282 10.70 17.05 38.88
N SER A 283 11.42 16.09 39.46
CA SER A 283 12.56 15.48 38.75
C SER A 283 12.17 14.12 38.20
N VAL A 284 12.56 13.84 36.95
CA VAL A 284 12.28 12.58 36.27
C VAL A 284 13.56 11.79 36.16
N GLU A 285 13.49 10.51 36.48
CA GLU A 285 14.62 9.57 36.41
C GLU A 285 14.12 8.18 35.98
N MET A 286 15.01 7.37 35.42
CA MET A 286 14.84 5.92 35.34
C MET A 286 15.88 5.17 36.17
N GLU A 287 15.53 3.96 36.60
CA GLU A 287 16.49 2.97 37.10
C GLU A 287 16.28 1.61 36.41
N GLN A 288 17.37 0.85 36.27
CA GLN A 288 17.35 -0.54 35.81
C GLN A 288 17.57 -1.46 37.00
N ILE A 289 16.62 -2.36 37.25
CA ILE A 289 16.71 -3.40 38.27
C ILE A 289 16.79 -4.75 37.58
N PHE A 290 17.83 -5.54 37.85
CA PHE A 290 18.11 -6.78 37.14
C PHE A 290 17.40 -8.01 37.72
N GLY A 291 16.52 -7.87 38.71
CA GLY A 291 15.76 -8.97 39.31
C GLY A 291 16.54 -9.70 40.42
N THR A 292 16.12 -10.93 40.76
CA THR A 292 16.74 -11.76 41.81
C THR A 292 17.03 -13.19 41.33
N GLY A 293 17.90 -13.90 42.06
CA GLY A 293 18.31 -15.28 41.77
C GLY A 293 19.41 -15.37 40.70
N GLY A 294 20.37 -16.29 40.88
CA GLY A 294 21.46 -16.48 39.91
C GLY A 294 22.53 -15.37 39.88
N SER A 295 22.68 -14.58 40.96
CA SER A 295 23.65 -13.47 41.08
C SER A 295 23.48 -12.35 40.03
N PRO A 296 22.32 -11.68 40.01
CA PRO A 296 22.06 -10.57 39.08
C PRO A 296 22.98 -9.39 39.33
N SER A 297 23.19 -8.57 38.30
CA SER A 297 23.93 -7.32 38.41
C SER A 297 23.27 -6.36 39.40
N SER A 298 24.08 -5.48 40.01
CA SER A 298 23.56 -4.34 40.78
C SER A 298 22.68 -3.45 39.90
N GLY A 299 21.66 -2.83 40.52
CA GLY A 299 20.83 -1.84 39.84
C GLY A 299 21.66 -0.66 39.32
N VAL A 300 21.16 -0.03 38.26
CA VAL A 300 21.73 1.20 37.70
C VAL A 300 20.72 2.31 37.92
N ASN A 301 21.16 3.35 38.63
CA ASN A 301 20.38 4.56 38.91
C ASN A 301 20.93 5.73 38.10
N GLU A 302 20.40 6.93 38.33
CA GLU A 302 20.85 8.21 37.74
C GLU A 302 20.67 8.24 36.21
N ILE A 303 19.73 7.46 35.69
CA ILE A 303 19.50 7.37 34.26
C ILE A 303 18.55 8.49 33.84
N GLY A 304 19.10 9.53 33.21
CA GLY A 304 18.31 10.63 32.64
C GLY A 304 17.71 11.60 33.66
N SER A 305 18.31 11.71 34.85
CA SER A 305 17.91 12.65 35.91
C SER A 305 17.75 14.08 35.38
N THR A 306 16.50 14.55 35.32
CA THR A 306 16.16 15.85 34.72
C THR A 306 15.08 16.55 35.51
N LYS A 307 15.34 17.80 35.95
CA LYS A 307 14.30 18.65 36.55
C LYS A 307 13.37 19.24 35.49
N VAL A 308 12.07 19.07 35.72
CA VAL A 308 10.99 19.71 34.99
C VAL A 308 10.40 20.81 35.86
N ALA A 309 10.62 22.06 35.44
CA ALA A 309 10.03 23.22 36.11
C ALA A 309 8.51 23.17 35.97
N LEU A 310 7.79 23.28 37.10
CA LEU A 310 6.34 23.27 37.09
C LEU A 310 5.80 24.70 37.04
N THR A 311 4.64 24.90 36.42
CA THR A 311 3.84 26.13 36.51
C THR A 311 2.54 25.86 37.27
N THR A 312 1.70 26.88 37.45
CA THR A 312 0.37 26.70 38.02
C THR A 312 -0.63 26.14 37.02
N ASP A 313 -0.31 26.02 35.74
CA ASP A 313 -1.18 25.44 34.72
C ASP A 313 -0.55 24.16 34.16
N PHE A 314 -1.36 23.29 33.54
CA PHE A 314 -0.83 22.08 32.92
C PHE A 314 0.01 22.45 31.70
N GLU A 315 1.32 22.22 31.80
CA GLU A 315 2.28 22.43 30.71
C GLU A 315 2.84 21.08 30.26
N PRO A 316 3.07 20.89 28.94
CA PRO A 316 3.71 19.68 28.44
C PRO A 316 5.18 19.63 28.86
N PHE A 317 5.69 18.43 29.12
CA PHE A 317 7.10 18.17 29.36
C PHE A 317 7.61 17.05 28.45
N ALA A 318 8.90 17.12 28.12
CA ALA A 318 9.61 16.10 27.36
C ALA A 318 11.00 15.88 27.98
N VAL A 319 11.23 14.69 28.54
CA VAL A 319 12.50 14.31 29.16
C VAL A 319 13.15 13.22 28.32
N GLN A 320 14.28 13.54 27.70
CA GLN A 320 15.05 12.59 26.91
C GLN A 320 15.95 11.76 27.81
N ILE A 321 15.91 10.44 27.65
CA ILE A 321 16.63 9.48 28.48
C ILE A 321 17.38 8.50 27.59
N ALA A 322 18.70 8.47 27.72
CA ALA A 322 19.53 7.44 27.10
C ALA A 322 19.60 6.21 28.03
N VAL A 323 18.79 5.19 27.74
CA VAL A 323 18.73 3.98 28.57
C VAL A 323 20.00 3.13 28.35
N PRO A 324 20.78 2.83 29.41
CA PRO A 324 22.02 2.10 29.27
C PRO A 324 21.85 0.73 28.62
N SER A 325 22.86 0.31 27.86
CA SER A 325 22.96 -1.07 27.38
C SER A 325 23.13 -2.04 28.55
N ILE A 326 22.46 -3.18 28.46
CA ILE A 326 22.57 -4.27 29.43
C ILE A 326 23.62 -5.32 29.00
N THR A 327 24.44 -5.03 27.98
CA THR A 327 25.50 -5.93 27.52
C THR A 327 26.47 -6.25 28.67
N GLY A 328 26.69 -7.54 28.92
CA GLY A 328 27.55 -8.01 30.02
C GLY A 328 26.90 -7.97 31.41
N LYS A 329 25.63 -7.57 31.54
CA LYS A 329 24.88 -7.64 32.81
C LYS A 329 24.23 -9.02 32.98
N THR A 330 24.26 -9.55 34.20
CA THR A 330 23.49 -10.75 34.58
C THR A 330 22.06 -10.37 34.97
N ILE A 331 21.07 -11.01 34.36
CA ILE A 331 19.65 -10.85 34.68
C ILE A 331 19.21 -11.99 35.59
N GLY A 332 18.45 -11.64 36.62
CA GLY A 332 17.93 -12.56 37.62
C GLY A 332 17.01 -13.62 37.03
N MET A 333 17.05 -14.80 37.64
CA MET A 333 16.32 -15.98 37.16
C MET A 333 15.06 -16.30 37.97
N THR A 334 14.91 -15.73 39.16
CA THR A 334 13.79 -16.04 40.09
C THR A 334 12.70 -14.99 40.01
N THR A 335 13.03 -13.73 40.21
CA THR A 335 12.11 -12.61 39.93
C THR A 335 12.64 -11.82 38.75
N PRO A 336 11.78 -11.46 37.77
CA PRO A 336 12.20 -10.68 36.63
C PRO A 336 12.66 -9.30 37.06
N GLY A 337 13.64 -8.76 36.33
CA GLY A 337 14.00 -7.35 36.43
C GLY A 337 12.94 -6.43 35.80
N TYR A 338 13.12 -5.14 36.00
CA TYR A 338 12.24 -4.09 35.46
C TYR A 338 13.02 -2.79 35.22
N ILE A 339 12.42 -1.90 34.45
CA ILE A 339 12.77 -0.47 34.47
C ILE A 339 11.76 0.23 35.37
N ASN A 340 12.21 1.17 36.20
CA ASN A 340 11.32 1.99 37.01
C ASN A 340 11.38 3.43 36.51
N LEU A 341 10.27 3.97 36.01
CA LEU A 341 10.13 5.39 35.71
C LEU A 341 9.72 6.11 36.99
N MET A 342 10.51 7.08 37.41
CA MET A 342 10.39 7.73 38.72
C MET A 342 10.17 9.22 38.57
N PHE A 343 9.13 9.73 39.22
CA PHE A 343 8.86 11.16 39.39
C PHE A 343 9.13 11.54 40.84
N TRP A 344 10.24 12.22 41.07
CA TRP A 344 10.65 12.74 42.37
C TRP A 344 9.93 14.05 42.65
N GLY A 345 9.11 14.06 43.70
CA GLY A 345 8.47 15.27 44.21
C GLY A 345 9.31 15.96 45.29
N SER A 346 10.25 15.24 45.88
CA SER A 346 11.21 15.75 46.87
C SER A 346 12.42 14.83 46.94
N GLY A 347 13.61 15.39 47.08
CA GLY A 347 14.86 14.65 47.25
C GLY A 347 15.89 15.50 47.98
N GLY A 348 16.28 15.09 49.19
CA GLY A 348 17.34 15.74 49.94
C GLY A 348 18.72 15.55 49.30
N SER A 349 19.75 16.15 49.92
CA SER A 349 21.10 16.21 49.34
C SER A 349 21.76 14.86 49.07
N ASP A 350 21.33 13.78 49.72
CA ASP A 350 21.83 12.42 49.43
C ASP A 350 21.41 11.93 48.03
N TYR A 351 20.40 12.57 47.43
CA TYR A 351 19.83 12.24 46.12
C TYR A 351 20.06 13.33 45.06
N ASP A 352 20.99 14.27 45.27
CA ASP A 352 21.25 15.36 44.31
C ASP A 352 21.66 14.83 42.93
N SER A 353 22.42 13.72 42.86
CA SER A 353 22.79 13.07 41.60
C SER A 353 21.60 12.45 40.87
N ARG A 354 20.61 11.95 41.61
CA ARG A 354 19.42 11.29 41.07
C ARG A 354 18.33 12.27 40.67
N THR A 355 18.31 13.43 41.31
CA THR A 355 17.22 14.42 41.17
C THR A 355 17.65 15.70 40.47
N ASP A 356 18.89 15.77 40.00
CA ASP A 356 19.50 16.99 39.46
C ASP A 356 19.41 18.12 40.51
N SER A 357 19.75 17.84 41.77
CA SER A 357 19.65 18.78 42.90
C SER A 357 18.24 19.40 43.05
N LEU A 358 17.21 18.56 43.18
CA LEU A 358 15.82 19.00 43.35
C LEU A 358 15.59 19.67 44.70
N GLY A 359 16.21 19.13 45.75
CA GLY A 359 16.01 19.55 47.13
C GLY A 359 14.72 18.99 47.76
N ASN A 360 14.60 19.15 49.07
CA ASN A 360 13.39 18.79 49.79
C ASN A 360 12.26 19.78 49.49
N GLN A 361 11.04 19.29 49.25
CA GLN A 361 9.90 20.14 48.85
C GLN A 361 8.62 19.76 49.59
N THR A 362 7.78 20.76 49.89
CA THR A 362 6.36 20.56 50.21
C THR A 362 5.54 21.11 49.05
N ILE A 363 4.95 20.21 48.28
CA ILE A 363 4.38 20.51 46.96
C ILE A 363 3.27 19.52 46.61
N GLU A 364 2.25 19.98 45.89
CA GLU A 364 1.29 19.10 45.23
C GLU A 364 1.50 19.18 43.73
N ILE A 365 1.88 18.05 43.14
CA ILE A 365 2.19 17.91 41.71
C ILE A 365 1.03 17.18 41.05
N ASP A 366 0.47 17.76 40.00
CA ASP A 366 -0.55 17.10 39.20
C ASP A 366 0.07 16.60 37.90
N LEU A 367 -0.14 15.33 37.56
CA LEU A 367 0.39 14.68 36.36
C LEU A 367 -0.75 14.16 35.49
N TRP A 368 -0.60 14.26 34.18
CA TRP A 368 -1.51 13.67 33.21
C TRP A 368 -0.81 13.21 31.92
N GLY A 369 -1.32 12.12 31.32
CA GLY A 369 -0.92 11.68 29.99
C GLY A 369 0.53 11.22 29.89
N VAL A 370 1.06 10.57 30.94
CA VAL A 370 2.45 10.10 30.92
C VAL A 370 2.61 8.96 29.91
N HIS A 371 3.55 9.10 28.98
CA HIS A 371 3.83 8.10 27.96
C HIS A 371 5.28 8.15 27.50
N ILE A 372 5.72 7.11 26.80
CA ILE A 372 7.08 7.00 26.26
C ILE A 372 7.02 6.87 24.74
N ARG A 373 7.95 7.56 24.05
CA ARG A 373 8.26 7.38 22.63
C ARG A 373 9.72 7.00 22.43
N LEU A 374 10.02 6.21 21.40
CA LEU A 374 11.40 5.88 21.04
C LEU A 374 12.07 7.06 20.33
N GLY A 375 13.34 7.33 20.64
CA GLY A 375 14.11 8.42 20.09
C GLY A 375 13.95 9.74 20.84
N GLU A 376 14.48 10.80 20.23
CA GLU A 376 14.46 12.17 20.74
C GLU A 376 13.21 12.90 20.24
N HIS A 377 12.39 13.38 21.18
CA HIS A 377 11.18 14.16 20.90
C HIS A 377 11.18 15.44 21.74
N THR A 378 10.39 16.42 21.30
CA THR A 378 10.12 17.67 22.03
C THR A 378 8.73 17.64 22.66
N THR A 379 8.34 18.69 23.39
CA THR A 379 7.02 18.83 24.00
C THR A 379 5.86 18.74 23.01
N ASP A 380 6.08 19.08 21.73
CA ASP A 380 5.06 19.01 20.67
C ASP A 380 4.53 17.58 20.48
N ALA A 381 5.37 16.56 20.75
CA ALA A 381 4.97 15.16 20.70
C ALA A 381 3.92 14.79 21.74
N CYS A 382 3.71 15.60 22.78
CA CYS A 382 2.63 15.35 23.75
C CYS A 382 1.26 15.39 23.07
N ASP A 383 1.04 16.31 22.12
CA ASP A 383 -0.24 16.46 21.42
C ASP A 383 -0.61 15.26 20.53
N GLU A 384 0.34 14.36 20.27
CA GLU A 384 0.11 13.10 19.56
C GLU A 384 -0.38 11.97 20.47
N TYR A 385 -0.31 12.14 21.80
CA TYR A 385 -0.84 11.16 22.74
C TYR A 385 -2.35 11.03 22.58
N PHE A 386 -2.82 9.79 22.47
CA PHE A 386 -4.25 9.46 22.51
C PHE A 386 -4.47 8.52 23.68
N ALA A 387 -5.21 8.99 24.69
CA ALA A 387 -5.48 8.17 25.86
C ALA A 387 -6.23 6.89 25.43
N PRO A 388 -5.77 5.68 25.83
CA PRO A 388 -6.50 4.45 25.56
C PRO A 388 -7.92 4.52 26.12
N SER A 389 -8.86 3.81 25.51
CA SER A 389 -10.20 3.69 26.08
C SER A 389 -10.15 3.12 27.50
N GLU A 390 -11.09 3.52 28.37
CA GLU A 390 -11.16 3.01 29.75
C GLU A 390 -11.18 1.47 29.80
N ALA A 391 -11.84 0.82 28.83
CA ALA A 391 -11.89 -0.64 28.73
C ALA A 391 -10.53 -1.28 28.36
N ALA A 392 -9.79 -0.68 27.43
CA ALA A 392 -8.46 -1.16 27.03
C ALA A 392 -7.47 -1.00 28.18
N GLU A 393 -7.44 0.19 28.80
CA GLU A 393 -6.58 0.49 29.94
C GLU A 393 -6.87 -0.43 31.14
N LEU A 394 -8.15 -0.66 31.41
CA LEU A 394 -8.58 -1.57 32.46
C LEU A 394 -8.14 -3.01 32.17
N ALA A 395 -8.16 -3.44 30.91
CA ALA A 395 -7.67 -4.77 30.55
C ALA A 395 -6.16 -4.91 30.84
N ASP A 396 -5.36 -3.89 30.57
CA ASP A 396 -3.92 -3.88 30.87
C ASP A 396 -3.64 -3.83 32.37
N CYS A 397 -4.37 -2.99 33.12
CA CYS A 397 -4.26 -2.93 34.58
C CYS A 397 -4.62 -4.26 35.26
N ARG A 398 -5.63 -4.97 34.74
CA ARG A 398 -6.12 -6.25 35.28
C ARG A 398 -5.11 -7.40 35.23
N TRP A 399 -4.05 -7.29 34.44
CA TRP A 399 -2.95 -8.26 34.51
C TRP A 399 -2.15 -8.15 35.81
N TYR A 400 -2.17 -6.99 36.48
CA TYR A 400 -1.40 -6.74 37.71
C TYR A 400 -2.30 -6.65 38.93
N TYR A 401 -3.47 -6.02 38.79
CA TYR A 401 -4.43 -5.98 39.89
C TYR A 401 -5.86 -5.99 39.45
N ARG A 402 -6.66 -6.70 40.22
CA ARG A 402 -8.10 -6.67 40.08
C ARG A 402 -8.81 -7.14 41.32
N THR A 403 -10.05 -6.73 41.42
CA THR A 403 -11.01 -7.29 42.35
C THR A 403 -11.81 -8.41 41.67
N ASN A 404 -12.33 -9.37 42.42
CA ASN A 404 -13.34 -10.27 41.88
C ASN A 404 -14.63 -9.49 41.55
N GLU A 405 -15.18 -9.72 40.37
CA GLU A 405 -16.51 -9.20 39.98
C GLU A 405 -17.64 -10.09 40.51
N GLU A 406 -17.34 -11.35 40.85
CA GLU A 406 -18.31 -12.36 41.30
C GLU A 406 -18.08 -12.84 42.74
N ARG A 407 -19.19 -13.17 43.41
CA ARG A 407 -19.23 -13.70 44.79
C ARG A 407 -18.60 -15.10 44.83
N SER A 408 -17.44 -15.24 45.47
CA SER A 408 -16.71 -16.53 45.54
C SER A 408 -17.24 -17.41 46.69
N GLY A 409 -17.96 -18.49 46.36
CA GLY A 409 -18.39 -19.50 47.35
C GLY A 409 -17.26 -20.45 47.77
N ALA A 410 -17.30 -20.96 49.00
CA ALA A 410 -16.37 -22.00 49.45
C ALA A 410 -16.64 -23.30 48.69
N MET A 411 -15.60 -23.92 48.14
CA MET A 411 -15.71 -25.14 47.34
C MET A 411 -15.36 -26.41 48.14
N ASN A 412 -14.59 -26.28 49.23
CA ASN A 412 -14.23 -27.38 50.13
C ASN A 412 -13.99 -26.88 51.57
N GLU A 413 -14.44 -27.64 52.57
CA GLU A 413 -14.23 -27.37 54.01
C GLU A 413 -13.55 -28.58 54.70
N SER A 414 -12.39 -28.33 55.31
CA SER A 414 -11.66 -29.26 56.19
C SER A 414 -11.70 -28.73 57.62
N ASN A 415 -11.47 -29.56 58.65
CA ASN A 415 -11.42 -29.14 60.06
C ASN A 415 -10.37 -28.05 60.35
N THR A 416 -9.46 -27.75 59.41
CA THR A 416 -8.38 -26.78 59.60
C THR A 416 -8.39 -25.62 58.59
N TYR A 417 -9.13 -25.72 57.48
CA TYR A 417 -9.17 -24.67 56.44
C TYR A 417 -10.44 -24.71 55.60
N ALA A 418 -10.78 -23.56 55.00
CA ALA A 418 -11.76 -23.45 53.92
C ALA A 418 -11.05 -23.07 52.61
N THR A 419 -11.49 -23.64 51.49
CA THR A 419 -10.88 -23.41 50.17
C THR A 419 -11.87 -22.77 49.21
N PHE A 420 -11.46 -21.68 48.56
CA PHE A 420 -12.24 -20.97 47.54
C PHE A 420 -11.64 -21.17 46.17
N GLY A 421 -12.48 -21.43 45.17
CA GLY A 421 -12.08 -21.44 43.78
C GLY A 421 -11.99 -20.02 43.27
N VAL A 422 -10.84 -19.68 42.74
CA VAL A 422 -10.61 -18.49 41.97
C VAL A 422 -10.68 -18.94 40.50
N PRO A 423 -11.59 -18.40 39.67
CA PRO A 423 -11.75 -18.80 38.28
C PRO A 423 -10.41 -18.90 37.52
N GLU A 424 -10.19 -19.99 36.81
CA GLU A 424 -8.97 -20.22 35.99
C GLU A 424 -8.77 -19.17 34.86
N ARG A 425 -9.78 -18.35 34.59
CA ARG A 425 -9.79 -17.33 33.51
C ARG A 425 -8.98 -16.08 33.82
N PHE A 426 -8.12 -16.15 34.83
CA PHE A 426 -7.53 -14.99 35.47
C PHE A 426 -6.04 -14.93 35.15
N GLY A 427 -5.73 -14.50 33.94
CA GLY A 427 -4.35 -14.17 33.58
C GLY A 427 -3.84 -13.02 34.45
N MET A 428 -2.91 -13.32 35.35
CA MET A 428 -2.13 -12.34 36.12
C MET A 428 -0.67 -12.42 35.65
N ARG A 429 0.11 -11.34 35.78
CA ARG A 429 1.52 -11.30 35.35
C ARG A 429 2.41 -12.25 36.14
N THR A 430 2.18 -12.34 37.45
CA THR A 430 2.83 -13.29 38.35
C THR A 430 1.79 -13.95 39.26
N THR A 431 2.23 -14.88 40.11
CA THR A 431 1.37 -15.45 41.16
C THR A 431 0.94 -14.32 42.08
N PRO A 432 -0.36 -14.00 42.14
CA PRO A 432 -0.81 -12.86 42.93
C PRO A 432 -0.73 -13.15 44.42
N THR A 433 -0.61 -12.10 45.22
CA THR A 433 -1.06 -12.09 46.61
C THR A 433 -2.55 -11.79 46.65
N VAL A 434 -3.27 -12.32 47.65
CA VAL A 434 -4.71 -12.09 47.79
C VAL A 434 -4.98 -11.41 49.12
N THR A 435 -5.76 -10.33 49.05
CA THR A 435 -6.21 -9.57 50.21
C THR A 435 -7.73 -9.46 50.23
N VAL A 436 -8.31 -9.32 51.42
CA VAL A 436 -9.73 -9.01 51.56
C VAL A 436 -9.87 -7.49 51.49
N VAL A 437 -10.43 -6.99 50.39
CA VAL A 437 -10.62 -5.54 50.16
C VAL A 437 -11.97 -5.04 50.67
N ASN A 438 -12.95 -5.93 50.81
CA ASN A 438 -14.21 -5.61 51.48
C ASN A 438 -14.67 -6.80 52.33
N SER A 439 -14.75 -6.59 53.65
CA SER A 439 -15.23 -7.60 54.59
C SER A 439 -16.76 -7.68 54.67
N ALA A 440 -17.50 -6.78 54.01
CA ALA A 440 -18.94 -6.84 53.91
C ALA A 440 -19.35 -8.14 53.22
N GLY A 441 -20.02 -9.02 53.96
CA GLY A 441 -20.42 -10.35 53.47
C GLY A 441 -19.43 -11.47 53.79
N VAL A 442 -18.33 -11.22 54.51
CA VAL A 442 -17.54 -12.28 55.14
C VAL A 442 -18.34 -12.83 56.32
N ILE A 443 -18.83 -14.06 56.19
CA ILE A 443 -19.53 -14.78 57.26
C ILE A 443 -18.55 -15.77 57.87
N LEU A 444 -18.29 -15.60 59.15
CA LEU A 444 -17.48 -16.50 59.97
C LEU A 444 -18.39 -17.32 60.88
N ARG A 445 -18.01 -18.56 61.21
CA ARG A 445 -18.68 -19.28 62.30
C ARG A 445 -18.48 -18.55 63.64
N PRO A 446 -19.47 -18.65 64.56
CA PRO A 446 -19.27 -18.29 65.95
C PRO A 446 -18.01 -18.96 66.53
N GLY A 447 -17.11 -18.18 67.14
CA GLY A 447 -15.85 -18.66 67.74
C GLY A 447 -14.59 -18.48 66.88
N VAL A 448 -14.73 -18.15 65.60
CA VAL A 448 -13.60 -17.72 64.76
C VAL A 448 -13.40 -16.21 64.92
N SER A 449 -12.28 -15.82 65.52
CA SER A 449 -11.98 -14.40 65.80
C SER A 449 -11.08 -13.73 64.77
N SER A 450 -10.26 -14.50 64.04
CA SER A 450 -9.51 -14.01 62.87
C SER A 450 -9.17 -15.14 61.90
N TYR A 451 -8.74 -14.77 60.68
CA TYR A 451 -8.41 -15.68 59.60
C TYR A 451 -7.18 -15.21 58.81
N ASN A 452 -6.45 -16.12 58.18
CA ASN A 452 -5.31 -15.82 57.31
C ASN A 452 -5.40 -16.56 55.98
N ILE A 453 -4.91 -15.93 54.90
CA ILE A 453 -4.74 -16.55 53.58
C ILE A 453 -3.30 -17.05 53.46
N SER A 454 -3.08 -18.35 53.19
CA SER A 454 -1.72 -18.93 53.25
C SER A 454 -1.21 -19.60 51.98
N SER A 455 -2.04 -19.83 50.95
CA SER A 455 -1.56 -20.44 49.70
C SER A 455 -2.45 -20.07 48.51
N ILE A 456 -1.81 -19.84 47.37
CA ILE A 456 -2.40 -19.62 46.04
C ILE A 456 -1.64 -20.52 45.05
N SER A 457 -2.35 -21.27 44.22
CA SER A 457 -1.75 -22.19 43.23
C SER A 457 -1.86 -21.63 41.80
N PRO A 458 -0.81 -21.74 40.97
CA PRO A 458 -0.85 -21.35 39.55
C PRO A 458 -1.75 -22.23 38.67
N SER A 459 -2.05 -23.46 39.09
CA SER A 459 -2.62 -24.53 38.23
C SER A 459 -4.13 -24.72 38.42
N GLY A 460 -4.80 -23.75 39.03
CA GLY A 460 -6.13 -23.85 39.62
C GLY A 460 -6.09 -23.12 40.96
N ALA A 461 -6.52 -21.87 40.96
CA ALA A 461 -6.23 -20.96 42.05
C ALA A 461 -7.20 -21.23 43.21
N TYR A 462 -6.66 -21.87 44.25
CA TYR A 462 -7.35 -22.10 45.51
C TYR A 462 -6.82 -21.13 46.55
N VAL A 463 -7.71 -20.41 47.24
CA VAL A 463 -7.35 -19.61 48.41
C VAL A 463 -7.70 -20.42 49.65
N ASN A 464 -6.69 -20.80 50.44
CA ASN A 464 -6.90 -21.48 51.73
C ASN A 464 -6.97 -20.46 52.86
N ILE A 465 -8.01 -20.58 53.68
CA ILE A 465 -8.27 -19.70 54.81
C ILE A 465 -8.21 -20.48 56.12
N TYR A 466 -7.34 -20.04 57.02
CA TYR A 466 -7.10 -20.68 58.31
C TYR A 466 -7.64 -19.80 59.43
N PRO A 467 -8.57 -20.30 60.27
CA PRO A 467 -8.98 -19.61 61.48
C PRO A 467 -7.85 -19.62 62.52
N SER A 468 -7.67 -18.52 63.23
CA SER A 468 -6.64 -18.36 64.28
C SER A 468 -7.02 -19.00 65.62
N THR A 469 -8.32 -19.14 65.88
CA THR A 469 -8.88 -19.75 67.11
C THR A 469 -10.02 -20.68 66.73
N MET A 470 -9.91 -21.96 67.10
CA MET A 470 -10.96 -22.96 66.93
C MET A 470 -11.37 -23.49 68.31
N ALA A 471 -12.59 -23.21 68.73
CA ALA A 471 -13.17 -23.84 69.90
C ALA A 471 -13.90 -25.13 69.47
N GLY A 472 -13.29 -26.30 69.72
CA GLY A 472 -13.91 -27.60 69.45
C GLY A 472 -13.66 -28.18 68.04
N ALA A 473 -13.98 -29.46 67.89
CA ALA A 473 -13.69 -30.29 66.70
C ALA A 473 -14.69 -30.10 65.54
N GLU A 474 -15.05 -28.85 65.21
CA GLU A 474 -15.98 -28.54 64.13
C GLU A 474 -15.30 -27.85 62.94
N LYS A 475 -15.83 -28.09 61.73
CA LYS A 475 -15.32 -27.50 60.49
C LYS A 475 -15.38 -25.96 60.55
N PRO A 476 -14.39 -25.21 60.03
CA PRO A 476 -14.50 -23.78 59.82
C PRO A 476 -15.38 -23.51 58.59
N LEU A 477 -16.58 -22.93 58.81
CA LEU A 477 -17.31 -22.24 57.73
C LEU A 477 -16.80 -20.81 57.69
N VAL A 478 -16.02 -20.53 56.66
CA VAL A 478 -15.78 -19.16 56.18
C VAL A 478 -16.53 -19.08 54.86
N LEU A 479 -17.51 -18.20 54.74
CA LEU A 479 -18.13 -17.84 53.47
C LEU A 479 -17.69 -16.43 53.14
N ILE A 480 -16.88 -16.25 52.10
CA ILE A 480 -16.53 -14.92 51.62
C ILE A 480 -17.56 -14.46 50.61
N GLY A 481 -18.54 -13.69 51.07
CA GLY A 481 -19.37 -12.87 50.20
C GLY A 481 -18.75 -11.51 49.84
N GLY A 482 -17.56 -11.21 50.36
CA GLY A 482 -16.84 -9.95 50.17
C GLY A 482 -15.95 -9.92 48.92
N ALA A 483 -15.46 -8.72 48.57
CA ALA A 483 -14.55 -8.54 47.46
C ALA A 483 -13.11 -8.91 47.87
N LEU A 484 -12.44 -9.69 47.03
CA LEU A 484 -11.03 -10.07 47.12
C LEU A 484 -10.23 -9.25 46.12
N GLY A 485 -9.10 -8.71 46.56
CA GLY A 485 -8.09 -8.07 45.71
C GLY A 485 -7.02 -9.10 45.37
N TYR A 486 -6.68 -9.20 44.09
CA TYR A 486 -5.58 -10.02 43.58
C TYR A 486 -4.49 -9.07 43.11
N ASP A 487 -3.32 -9.12 43.73
CA ASP A 487 -2.22 -8.20 43.46
C ASP A 487 -0.98 -8.98 43.01
N ALA A 488 -0.59 -8.77 41.75
CA ALA A 488 0.57 -9.35 41.07
C ALA A 488 1.46 -8.24 40.49
N GLU A 489 1.59 -7.12 41.22
CA GLU A 489 2.55 -6.07 40.87
C GLU A 489 3.99 -6.59 40.89
N LEU A 490 4.85 -5.93 40.09
CA LEU A 490 6.28 -6.25 39.95
C LEU A 490 7.08 -5.90 41.18
#